data_AF-A0A0Q5ZHC6-F1
#
_entry.id   AF-A0A0Q5ZHC6-F1
#
_cell.length_a   1.000
_cell.length_b   1.000
_cell.length_c   1.000
_cell.angle_alpha   90.00
_cell.angle_beta   90.00
_cell.angle_gamma   90.00
#
_symmetry.space_group_name_H-M   'P 1'
#
loop_
_entity.id
_entity.type
_entity.pdbx_description
1 polymer ?
#
loop_
_entity_poly.entity_id
_entity_poly.type
_entity_poly.pdbx_seq_one_letter_code
_entity_poly.pdbx_strand_id
1 'polypeptide(L)'
;MYFFDCFIVILLMLILNLMVYIIFKRYMYKKDDAAMKFLVVNITKDVLWMAISLMLIEKARPNFIFLVVCFVISSCLMYWSVIKLINKS
;
A
#
# COMPACT_ATOMS: atom_id res chain seq x y z
N MET A 1 -4.95 21.09 6.50
CA MET A 1 -5.37 19.68 6.34
C MET A 1 -6.65 19.46 7.13
N TYR A 2 -7.73 19.17 6.44
CA TYR A 2 -8.98 18.81 7.12
C TYR A 2 -8.87 17.36 7.59
N PHE A 3 -9.42 17.08 8.76
CA PHE A 3 -9.43 15.73 9.35
C PHE A 3 -10.02 14.68 8.39
N PHE A 4 -11.01 15.08 7.60
CA PHE A 4 -11.63 14.24 6.58
C PHE A 4 -10.67 13.81 5.47
N ASP A 5 -9.75 14.69 5.03
CA ASP A 5 -8.76 14.35 3.99
C ASP A 5 -7.78 13.30 4.52
N CYS A 6 -7.30 13.46 5.76
CA CYS A 6 -6.45 12.47 6.42
C CYS A 6 -7.13 11.11 6.47
N PHE A 7 -8.41 11.10 6.85
CA PHE A 7 -9.19 9.89 7.00
C PHE A 7 -9.38 9.18 5.65
N ILE A 8 -9.72 9.91 4.59
CA ILE A 8 -9.88 9.37 3.24
C ILE A 8 -8.58 8.73 2.75
N VAL A 9 -7.44 9.39 2.98
CA VAL A 9 -6.12 8.90 2.56
C VAL A 9 -5.76 7.59 3.24
N ILE A 10 -5.98 7.49 4.56
CA ILE A 10 -5.76 6.26 5.32
C ILE A 10 -6.73 5.16 4.87
N LEU A 11 -8.01 5.48 4.69
CA LEU A 11 -9.02 4.53 4.26
C LEU A 11 -8.71 3.96 2.87
N LEU A 12 -8.36 4.83 1.92
CA LEU A 12 -7.94 4.44 0.57
C LEU A 12 -6.73 3.51 0.61
N MET A 13 -5.76 3.82 1.48
CA MET A 13 -4.57 3.00 1.67
C MET A 13 -4.90 1.59 2.16
N LEU A 14 -5.74 1.50 3.20
CA LEU A 14 -6.16 0.23 3.80
C LEU A 14 -6.90 -0.64 2.77
N ILE A 15 -7.84 -0.05 2.03
CA ILE A 15 -8.61 -0.76 1.00
C ILE A 15 -7.69 -1.29 -0.09
N LEU A 16 -6.79 -0.46 -0.61
CA LEU A 16 -5.87 -0.86 -1.66
C LEU A 16 -4.91 -1.96 -1.20
N ASN A 17 -4.37 -1.87 0.02
CA ASN A 17 -3.51 -2.92 0.58
C ASN A 17 -4.27 -4.23 0.74
N LEU A 18 -5.51 -4.18 1.25
CA LEU A 18 -6.35 -5.35 1.40
C LEU A 18 -6.62 -6.02 0.05
N MET A 19 -6.95 -5.22 -0.97
CA MET A 19 -7.14 -5.69 -2.35
C MET A 19 -5.90 -6.40 -2.87
N VAL A 20 -4.72 -5.78 -2.75
CA VAL A 20 -3.46 -6.41 -3.20
C VAL A 20 -3.14 -7.68 -2.42
N TYR A 21 -3.38 -7.70 -1.12
CA TYR A 21 -3.19 -8.90 -0.32
C TYR A 21 -4.10 -10.06 -0.75
N ILE A 22 -5.38 -9.78 -1.03
CA ILE A 22 -6.34 -10.77 -1.54
C ILE A 22 -5.91 -11.28 -2.92
N ILE A 23 -5.51 -10.38 -3.82
CA ILE A 23 -5.02 -10.72 -5.16
C ILE A 23 -3.79 -11.62 -5.05
N PHE A 24 -2.82 -11.25 -4.20
CA PHE A 24 -1.63 -12.04 -3.95
C PHE A 24 -2.00 -13.44 -3.46
N LYS A 25 -2.80 -13.54 -2.40
CA LYS A 25 -3.19 -14.81 -1.78
C LYS A 25 -3.94 -15.72 -2.75
N ARG A 26 -4.80 -15.16 -3.60
CA ARG A 26 -5.66 -15.93 -4.51
C ARG A 26 -4.97 -16.33 -5.81
N TYR A 27 -4.14 -15.46 -6.38
CA TYR A 27 -3.65 -15.63 -7.75
C TYR A 27 -2.14 -15.84 -7.89
N MET A 28 -1.35 -15.41 -6.90
CA MET A 28 0.12 -15.40 -6.97
C MET A 28 0.78 -16.35 -5.97
N TYR A 29 0.15 -16.54 -4.80
CA TYR A 29 0.65 -17.42 -3.76
C TYR A 29 0.86 -18.86 -4.27
N LYS A 30 2.00 -19.47 -3.89
CA LYS A 30 2.47 -20.80 -4.34
C LYS A 30 2.81 -20.94 -5.83
N LYS A 31 2.85 -19.85 -6.59
CA LYS A 31 3.38 -19.86 -7.96
C LYS A 31 4.85 -19.47 -7.96
N ASP A 32 5.55 -19.87 -9.01
CA ASP A 32 6.91 -19.39 -9.27
C ASP A 32 6.93 -17.86 -9.34
N ASP A 33 8.00 -17.28 -8.81
CA ASP A 33 8.22 -15.84 -8.73
C ASP A 33 7.12 -15.06 -7.98
N ALA A 34 6.42 -15.69 -7.03
CA ALA A 34 5.36 -15.05 -6.25
C ALA A 34 5.80 -13.71 -5.61
N ALA A 35 7.03 -13.65 -5.11
CA ALA A 35 7.62 -12.43 -4.54
C ALA A 35 7.74 -11.31 -5.58
N MET A 36 8.21 -11.63 -6.79
CA MET A 36 8.40 -10.64 -7.85
C MET A 36 7.05 -10.13 -8.38
N LYS A 37 6.10 -11.05 -8.61
CA LYS A 37 4.73 -10.69 -9.05
C LYS A 37 4.03 -9.81 -8.02
N PHE A 38 4.21 -10.12 -6.73
CA PHE A 38 3.72 -9.29 -5.65
C PHE A 38 4.33 -7.88 -5.69
N LEU A 39 5.65 -7.78 -5.83
CA LEU A 39 6.38 -6.51 -5.87
C LEU A 39 5.83 -5.58 -6.95
N VAL A 40 5.63 -6.11 -8.16
CA VAL A 40 5.10 -5.34 -9.30
C VAL A 40 3.71 -4.77 -9.00
N VAL A 41 2.80 -5.59 -8.49
CA VAL A 41 1.44 -5.15 -8.15
C VAL A 41 1.44 -4.16 -6.99
N ASN A 42 2.27 -4.39 -5.97
CA ASN A 42 2.36 -3.52 -4.81
C ASN A 42 2.92 -2.13 -5.19
N ILE A 43 4.00 -2.07 -5.95
CA ILE A 43 4.57 -0.80 -6.44
C ILE A 43 3.55 -0.05 -7.29
N THR A 44 2.87 -0.73 -8.21
CA THR A 44 1.83 -0.11 -9.06
C THR A 44 0.71 0.50 -8.22
N LYS A 45 0.21 -0.25 -7.23
CA LYS A 45 -0.80 0.20 -6.26
C LYS A 45 -0.30 1.42 -5.47
N ASP A 46 0.93 1.39 -5.01
CA ASP A 46 1.53 2.45 -4.19
C ASP A 46 1.69 3.76 -4.97
N VAL A 47 2.13 3.68 -6.23
CA VAL A 47 2.21 4.85 -7.13
C VAL A 47 0.83 5.44 -7.37
N LEU A 48 -0.17 4.61 -7.65
CA LEU A 48 -1.56 5.07 -7.85
C LEU A 48 -2.11 5.74 -6.58
N TRP A 49 -1.92 5.11 -5.42
CA TRP A 49 -2.35 5.68 -4.13
C TRP A 49 -1.68 7.02 -3.87
N MET A 50 -0.37 7.14 -4.11
CA MET A 50 0.38 8.37 -3.90
C MET A 50 -0.10 9.48 -4.84
N ALA A 51 -0.34 9.18 -6.12
CA ALA A 51 -0.86 10.13 -7.08
C ALA A 51 -2.24 10.67 -6.68
N ILE A 52 -3.17 9.78 -6.30
CA ILE A 52 -4.52 10.16 -5.84
C ILE A 52 -4.43 10.98 -4.56
N SER A 53 -3.61 10.56 -3.60
CA SER A 53 -3.48 11.25 -2.30
C SER A 53 -2.90 12.65 -2.45
N LEU A 54 -1.94 12.85 -3.36
CA LEU A 54 -1.38 14.17 -3.68
C LEU A 54 -2.38 15.10 -4.38
N MET A 55 -3.39 14.55 -5.06
CA MET A 55 -4.48 15.35 -5.66
C MET A 55 -5.53 15.77 -4.63
N LEU A 56 -5.78 14.93 -3.61
CA LEU A 56 -6.78 15.18 -2.59
C LEU A 56 -6.29 16.14 -1.48
N ILE A 57 -4.99 16.12 -1.19
CA ILE A 57 -4.41 16.85 -0.06
C ILE A 57 -3.84 18.20 -0.52
N GLU A 58 -4.01 19.25 0.31
CA GLU A 58 -3.32 20.53 0.13
C GLU A 58 -1.80 20.35 0.07
N LYS A 59 -1.14 21.02 -0.89
CA LYS A 59 0.31 20.96 -1.11
C LYS A 59 1.08 21.72 -0.02
N ALA A 60 1.09 21.18 1.19
CA ALA A 60 1.79 21.69 2.35
C ALA A 60 2.83 20.67 2.83
N ARG A 61 4.00 21.16 3.30
CA ARG A 61 5.07 20.33 3.87
C ARG A 61 4.59 19.32 4.93
N PRO A 62 3.77 19.69 5.94
CA PRO A 62 3.34 18.72 6.96
C PRO A 62 2.51 17.58 6.37
N ASN A 63 1.68 17.85 5.37
CA ASN A 63 0.82 16.82 4.78
C ASN A 63 1.64 15.83 3.92
N PHE A 64 2.70 16.31 3.28
CA PHE A 64 3.66 15.44 2.59
C PHE A 64 4.38 14.51 3.57
N ILE A 65 4.85 15.03 4.71
CA ILE A 65 5.48 14.21 5.76
C ILE A 65 4.50 13.15 6.26
N PHE A 66 3.23 13.52 6.49
CA PHE A 66 2.17 12.58 6.86
C PHE A 66 2.01 11.46 5.82
N LEU A 67 1.95 11.79 4.52
CA LEU A 67 1.87 10.80 3.46
C LEU A 67 3.05 9.82 3.46
N VAL A 68 4.27 10.33 3.65
CA VAL A 68 5.48 9.50 3.71
C VAL A 68 5.43 8.56 4.92
N VAL A 69 5.01 9.04 6.08
CA VAL A 69 4.87 8.20 7.28
C VAL A 69 3.84 7.10 7.07
N CYS A 70 2.67 7.44 6.52
CA CYS A 70 1.65 6.45 6.14
C CYS A 70 2.22 5.41 5.17
N PHE A 71 2.91 5.87 4.12
CA PHE A 71 3.57 5.03 3.13
C PHE A 71 4.53 4.01 3.76
N VAL A 72 5.41 4.46 4.64
CA VAL A 72 6.41 3.59 5.29
C VAL A 72 5.75 2.56 6.20
N ILE A 73 4.82 2.97 7.08
CA ILE A 73 4.14 2.07 8.02
C ILE A 73 3.37 0.99 7.26
N SER A 74 2.59 1.40 6.26
CA SER A 74 1.82 0.50 5.41
C SER A 74 2.71 -0.48 4.65
N SER A 75 3.82 0.01 4.08
CA SER A 75 4.77 -0.85 3.36
C SER A 75 5.32 -1.91 4.29
N CYS A 76 5.80 -1.53 5.48
CA CYS A 76 6.28 -2.48 6.48
C CYS A 76 5.23 -3.55 6.81
N LEU A 77 3.97 -3.16 7.04
CA LEU A 77 2.89 -4.11 7.35
C LEU A 77 2.62 -5.08 6.20
N MET A 78 2.57 -4.60 4.96
CA MET A 78 2.30 -5.44 3.79
C MET A 78 3.46 -6.39 3.50
N TYR A 79 4.69 -5.89 3.46
CA TYR A 79 5.87 -6.71 3.23
C TYR A 79 6.03 -7.77 4.32
N TRP A 80 5.85 -7.41 5.59
CA TRP A 80 5.87 -8.38 6.69
C TRP A 80 4.85 -9.50 6.48
N SER A 81 3.61 -9.14 6.14
CA SER A 81 2.52 -10.09 5.93
C SER A 81 2.79 -11.04 4.75
N VAL A 82 3.31 -10.51 3.66
CA VAL A 82 3.60 -11.29 2.44
C VAL A 82 4.86 -12.14 2.58
N ILE A 83 5.96 -11.60 3.10
CA ILE A 83 7.21 -12.36 3.31
C ILE A 83 6.95 -13.52 4.27
N LYS A 84 6.18 -13.31 5.34
CA LYS A 84 5.80 -14.37 6.28
C LYS A 84 4.99 -15.48 5.61
N LEU A 85 4.16 -15.17 4.61
CA LEU A 85 3.43 -16.16 3.83
C LEU A 85 4.36 -16.93 2.90
N ILE A 86 5.25 -16.24 2.18
CA ILE A 86 6.17 -16.86 1.22
C ILE A 86 7.14 -17.80 1.95
N ASN A 87 7.74 -17.37 3.06
CA ASN A 87 8.70 -18.18 3.82
C ASN A 87 8.05 -19.32 4.64
N LYS A 88 6.71 -19.35 4.76
CA LYS A 88 5.98 -20.47 5.36
C LYS A 88 5.57 -21.53 4.35
N SER A 89 5.78 -21.29 3.05
CA SER A 89 5.56 -22.28 1.98
C SER A 89 6.78 -23.16 1.80
#